data_AF-A0A924BTG6-F1
#
_entry.id   AF-A0A924BTG6-F1
#
_cell.length_a   1.000
_cell.length_b   1.000
_cell.length_c   1.000
_cell.angle_alpha   90.00
_cell.angle_beta   90.00
_cell.angle_gamma   90.00
#
_symmetry.space_group_name_H-M   'P 1'
#
loop_
_entity.id
_entity.type
_entity.pdbx_description
1 polymer ?
#
loop_
_entity_poly.entity_id
_entity_poly.type
_entity_poly.pdbx_seq_one_letter_code
_entity_poly.pdbx_strand_id
1 'polypeptide(L)'
;MKHFFLIALISFITLPIYASQEECIAFHTSTYLTQMPMNFFQQFFAPKDKRTLAEIVGPLKRNPDYKGWYESAPVNIPYLGQKIKITFTQGEDSSFMAGAEVVLKQFLQLNEANRLNDSKLVERNYQDGVSSSGAEPLNIKSAQDVWNFVRPTDIFIEKNTNGKYYLAISCTCEWEKTHGLQLVFREGKKLTRASGHDGQY
;
A
#
# COMPACT_ATOMS: atom_id res chain seq x y z
N MET A 1 -16.35 61.09 -14.87
CA MET A 1 -15.71 62.40 -14.65
C MET A 1 -15.34 62.55 -13.18
N LYS A 2 -14.08 62.94 -12.90
CA LYS A 2 -13.45 63.33 -11.61
C LYS A 2 -13.20 62.17 -10.64
N HIS A 3 -11.99 61.57 -10.50
CA HIS A 3 -10.68 62.09 -10.01
C HIS A 3 -10.77 62.87 -8.70
N PHE A 4 -10.12 62.37 -7.62
CA PHE A 4 -9.18 63.14 -6.78
C PHE A 4 -8.33 62.23 -5.86
N PHE A 5 -7.09 62.69 -5.64
CA PHE A 5 -5.89 62.14 -5.00
C PHE A 5 -5.81 62.37 -3.47
N LEU A 6 -4.95 61.60 -2.76
CA LEU A 6 -3.87 62.01 -1.79
C LEU A 6 -3.38 60.75 -1.03
N ILE A 7 -2.15 60.23 -1.11
CA ILE A 7 -0.79 60.67 -0.68
C ILE A 7 -0.60 60.85 0.84
N ALA A 8 0.11 59.84 1.41
CA ALA A 8 1.19 59.81 2.41
C ALA A 8 1.08 60.44 3.80
N LEU A 9 1.55 59.69 4.82
CA LEU A 9 2.60 60.16 5.73
C LEU A 9 3.30 59.01 6.47
N ILE A 10 4.62 59.00 6.33
CA ILE A 10 5.62 58.23 7.09
C ILE A 10 5.86 58.95 8.41
N SER A 11 6.06 58.22 9.51
CA SER A 11 6.66 58.79 10.71
C SER A 11 7.60 57.80 11.37
N PHE A 12 8.88 58.18 11.38
CA PHE A 12 9.98 57.61 12.14
C PHE A 12 9.81 57.95 13.63
N ILE A 13 10.10 57.00 14.51
CA ILE A 13 10.56 57.29 15.87
C ILE A 13 11.83 56.48 16.10
N THR A 14 12.92 57.23 16.30
CA THR A 14 14.22 56.77 16.78
C THR A 14 14.24 56.82 18.31
N LEU A 15 14.98 55.91 18.96
CA LEU A 15 16.17 56.19 19.80
C LEU A 15 16.52 54.98 20.72
N PRO A 16 17.77 54.91 21.24
CA PRO A 16 18.57 53.70 21.36
C PRO A 16 18.73 53.25 22.81
N ILE A 17 19.11 51.99 23.04
CA ILE A 17 19.62 51.56 24.35
C ILE A 17 20.81 50.59 24.18
N TYR A 18 21.98 51.11 24.57
CA TYR A 18 23.11 50.51 25.28
C TYR A 18 23.54 49.05 25.03
N ALA A 19 24.82 48.92 24.70
CA ALA A 19 25.62 47.72 24.89
C ALA A 19 26.22 47.70 26.31
N SER A 20 26.26 46.52 26.95
CA SER A 20 27.35 46.12 27.85
C SER A 20 27.38 44.60 28.07
N GLN A 21 28.60 44.12 28.26
CA GLN A 21 29.15 42.76 28.31
C GLN A 21 28.70 41.84 29.47
N GLU A 22 28.91 40.54 29.21
CA GLU A 22 29.41 39.50 30.12
C GLU A 22 28.50 38.95 31.25
N GLU A 23 28.05 37.69 31.12
CA GLU A 23 28.63 36.50 31.81
C GLU A 23 27.71 35.26 31.79
N CYS A 24 28.36 34.09 31.71
CA CYS A 24 28.00 32.79 32.27
C CYS A 24 26.79 31.95 31.76
N ILE A 25 27.15 30.95 30.94
CA ILE A 25 26.89 29.50 31.07
C ILE A 25 25.52 29.06 31.65
N ALA A 26 24.66 28.55 30.77
CA ALA A 26 23.95 27.27 30.96
C ALA A 26 23.32 26.82 29.62
N PHE A 27 23.95 25.87 28.92
CA PHE A 27 23.26 25.09 27.88
C PHE A 27 22.32 24.11 28.60
N HIS A 28 21.10 24.55 28.88
CA HIS A 28 20.00 23.61 29.08
C HIS A 28 19.59 23.09 27.69
N THR A 29 19.97 21.85 27.39
CA THR A 29 19.35 21.09 26.31
C THR A 29 17.85 21.04 26.58
N SER A 30 17.11 21.78 25.77
CA SER A 30 15.66 21.82 25.74
C SER A 30 15.15 20.42 25.38
N THR A 31 14.78 19.65 26.41
CA THR A 31 14.03 18.39 26.31
C THR A 31 12.59 18.69 25.91
N TYR A 32 12.37 19.03 24.64
CA TYR A 32 11.03 19.11 24.05
C TYR A 32 10.97 18.28 22.76
N LEU A 33 11.23 16.98 22.87
CA LEU A 33 10.82 15.97 21.90
C LEU A 33 10.28 14.73 22.62
N THR A 34 9.39 14.92 23.59
CA THR A 34 8.52 13.84 24.04
C THR A 34 7.08 14.34 24.06
N GLN A 35 6.18 13.52 23.50
CA GLN A 35 4.73 13.70 23.41
C GLN A 35 4.22 14.50 22.22
N MET A 36 4.48 14.01 21.00
CA MET A 36 3.39 14.00 20.02
C MET A 36 2.42 12.87 20.42
N PRO A 37 1.12 13.15 20.68
CA PRO A 37 0.17 12.11 21.03
C PRO A 37 0.02 11.14 19.85
N MET A 38 0.08 9.84 20.13
CA MET A 38 -0.11 8.73 19.16
C MET A 38 -1.44 8.79 18.36
N ASN A 39 -2.34 9.73 18.67
CA ASN A 39 -3.68 9.82 18.11
C ASN A 39 -3.81 10.61 16.80
N PHE A 40 -2.86 11.46 16.40
CA PHE A 40 -3.07 12.31 15.22
C PHE A 40 -2.91 11.54 13.89
N PHE A 41 -1.96 10.60 13.82
CA PHE A 41 -1.80 9.75 12.62
C PHE A 41 -2.88 8.67 12.50
N GLN A 42 -3.42 8.16 13.61
CA GLN A 42 -4.51 7.18 13.53
C GLN A 42 -5.80 7.76 12.94
N GLN A 43 -6.05 9.07 13.10
CA GLN A 43 -7.31 9.68 12.65
C GLN A 43 -7.43 9.82 11.12
N PHE A 44 -6.32 9.97 10.39
CA PHE A 44 -6.34 10.11 8.93
C PHE A 44 -5.98 8.82 8.17
N PHE A 45 -5.38 7.84 8.85
CA PHE A 45 -4.96 6.57 8.23
C PHE A 45 -5.73 5.35 8.74
N ALA A 46 -6.70 5.53 9.63
CA ALA A 46 -7.60 4.44 10.01
C ALA A 46 -8.32 3.91 8.76
N PRO A 47 -8.28 2.59 8.50
CA PRO A 47 -9.03 2.01 7.41
C PRO A 47 -10.51 2.37 7.56
N LYS A 48 -11.15 2.75 6.43
CA LYS A 48 -12.59 3.10 6.42
C LYS A 48 -13.47 1.92 6.83
N ASP A 49 -12.99 0.70 6.60
CA ASP A 49 -13.66 -0.53 7.00
C ASP A 49 -13.53 -0.77 8.51
N LYS A 50 -14.67 -0.71 9.21
CA LYS A 50 -14.76 -0.90 10.66
C LYS A 50 -14.89 -2.36 11.08
N ARG A 51 -15.16 -3.27 10.14
CA ARG A 51 -15.28 -4.70 10.45
C ARG A 51 -13.98 -5.23 11.02
N THR A 52 -14.04 -6.12 12.00
CA THR A 52 -12.90 -6.89 12.49
C THR A 52 -12.39 -7.86 11.42
N LEU A 53 -11.17 -8.38 11.59
CA LEU A 53 -10.66 -9.41 10.69
C LEU A 53 -11.60 -10.63 10.60
N ALA A 54 -12.14 -11.09 11.73
CA ALA A 54 -13.06 -12.23 11.78
C ALA A 54 -14.37 -11.99 11.00
N GLU A 55 -14.89 -10.76 11.00
CA GLU A 55 -16.06 -10.38 10.19
C GLU A 55 -15.74 -10.29 8.69
N ILE A 56 -14.48 -10.04 8.32
CA ILE A 56 -14.04 -9.97 6.93
C ILE A 56 -13.78 -11.37 6.36
N VAL A 57 -12.99 -12.19 7.06
CA VAL A 57 -12.46 -13.45 6.52
C VAL A 57 -13.08 -14.71 7.14
N GLY A 58 -13.92 -14.56 8.16
CA GLY A 58 -14.48 -15.68 8.91
C GLY A 58 -13.43 -16.41 9.77
N PRO A 59 -13.75 -17.62 10.25
CA PRO A 59 -12.80 -18.43 11.00
C PRO A 59 -11.64 -18.87 10.11
N LEU A 60 -10.42 -18.74 10.63
CA LEU A 60 -9.20 -19.20 9.95
C LEU A 60 -8.92 -20.67 10.25
N LYS A 61 -8.41 -21.38 9.24
CA LYS A 61 -7.93 -22.76 9.37
C LYS A 61 -6.42 -22.77 9.22
N ARG A 62 -5.74 -23.60 10.02
CA ARG A 62 -4.31 -23.83 9.85
C ARG A 62 -4.06 -24.50 8.48
N ASN A 63 -3.10 -24.00 7.73
CA ASN A 63 -2.64 -24.66 6.51
C ASN A 63 -1.92 -25.98 6.90
N PRO A 64 -2.22 -27.11 6.24
CA PRO A 64 -1.65 -28.40 6.60
C PRO A 64 -0.16 -28.55 6.22
N ASP A 65 0.28 -27.83 5.20
CA ASP A 65 1.60 -27.97 4.58
C ASP A 65 2.63 -26.99 5.17
N TYR A 66 2.17 -25.83 5.66
CA TYR A 66 3.01 -24.75 6.14
C TYR A 66 2.69 -24.38 7.59
N LYS A 67 3.63 -24.66 8.50
CA LYS A 67 3.50 -24.31 9.92
C LYS A 67 3.39 -22.79 10.08
N GLY A 68 2.44 -22.38 10.91
CA GLY A 68 2.19 -20.96 11.20
C GLY A 68 1.35 -20.25 10.14
N TRP A 69 1.03 -20.91 9.03
CA TRP A 69 0.17 -20.34 7.99
C TRP A 69 -1.30 -20.62 8.28
N TYR A 70 -2.13 -19.62 8.06
CA TYR A 70 -3.56 -19.69 8.31
C TYR A 70 -4.33 -19.19 7.08
N GLU A 71 -5.41 -19.88 6.75
CA GLU A 71 -6.20 -19.63 5.56
C GLU A 71 -7.64 -19.30 5.91
N SER A 72 -8.21 -18.35 5.16
CA SER A 72 -9.63 -18.04 5.22
C SER A 72 -10.48 -19.00 4.37
N ALA A 73 -11.80 -18.92 4.49
CA ALA A 73 -12.67 -19.30 3.38
C ALA A 73 -12.54 -18.27 2.22
N PRO A 74 -12.97 -18.56 0.99
CA PRO A 74 -12.96 -17.58 -0.09
C PRO A 74 -13.76 -16.31 0.26
N VAL A 75 -13.10 -15.15 0.20
CA VAL A 75 -13.67 -13.83 0.51
C VAL A 75 -13.85 -13.03 -0.78
N ASN A 76 -14.92 -12.26 -0.89
CA ASN A 76 -15.12 -11.37 -2.05
C ASN A 76 -14.02 -10.31 -2.13
N ILE A 77 -13.29 -10.28 -3.25
CA ILE A 77 -12.21 -9.32 -3.51
C ILE A 77 -12.70 -8.31 -4.56
N PRO A 78 -13.08 -7.08 -4.19
CA PRO A 78 -13.65 -6.12 -5.13
C PRO A 78 -12.71 -5.75 -6.28
N TYR A 79 -11.40 -5.69 -6.04
CA TYR A 79 -10.38 -5.49 -7.07
C TYR A 79 -10.42 -6.55 -8.17
N LEU A 80 -10.73 -7.80 -7.82
CA LEU A 80 -10.73 -8.94 -8.75
C LEU A 80 -12.12 -9.29 -9.28
N GLY A 81 -13.19 -8.84 -8.61
CA GLY A 81 -14.57 -9.18 -8.95
C GLY A 81 -14.94 -10.64 -8.65
N GLN A 82 -14.17 -11.33 -7.81
CA GLN A 82 -14.38 -12.74 -7.47
C GLN A 82 -13.98 -13.05 -6.03
N LYS A 83 -14.36 -14.24 -5.55
CA LYS A 83 -13.98 -14.72 -4.23
C LYS A 83 -12.66 -15.46 -4.28
N ILE A 84 -11.70 -15.08 -3.42
CA ILE A 84 -10.37 -15.70 -3.34
C ILE A 84 -10.04 -16.00 -1.88
N LYS A 85 -9.33 -17.11 -1.67
CA LYS A 85 -8.79 -17.50 -0.36
C LYS A 85 -7.64 -16.58 0.02
N ILE A 86 -7.55 -16.22 1.29
CA ILE A 86 -6.48 -15.38 1.83
C ILE A 86 -5.64 -16.20 2.80
N THR A 87 -4.34 -16.20 2.60
CA THR A 87 -3.34 -16.88 3.42
C THR A 87 -2.52 -15.86 4.20
N PHE A 88 -2.44 -16.06 5.51
CA PHE A 88 -1.65 -15.28 6.45
C PHE A 88 -0.42 -16.10 6.81
N THR A 89 0.77 -15.69 6.39
CA THR A 89 1.99 -16.52 6.50
C THR A 89 2.60 -16.59 7.91
N GLN A 90 2.12 -15.74 8.82
CA GLN A 90 2.53 -15.70 10.22
C GLN A 90 1.30 -15.61 11.13
N GLY A 91 0.28 -16.45 10.88
CA GLY A 91 -1.02 -16.39 11.53
C GLY A 91 -1.03 -16.65 13.04
N GLU A 92 0.04 -17.20 13.61
CA GLU A 92 0.21 -17.36 15.05
C GLU A 92 0.74 -16.09 15.75
N ASP A 93 1.33 -15.15 15.00
CA ASP A 93 1.86 -13.90 15.54
C ASP A 93 0.77 -12.82 15.59
N SER A 94 0.33 -12.47 16.79
CA SER A 94 -0.70 -11.44 17.02
C SER A 94 -0.32 -10.04 16.48
N SER A 95 0.96 -9.66 16.53
CA SER A 95 1.47 -8.38 16.01
C SER A 95 1.45 -8.38 14.48
N PHE A 96 1.82 -9.50 13.88
CA PHE A 96 1.63 -9.72 12.45
C PHE A 96 0.16 -9.59 12.05
N MET A 97 -0.74 -10.29 12.76
CA MET A 97 -2.16 -10.33 12.43
C MET A 97 -2.83 -8.96 12.53
N ALA A 98 -2.45 -8.14 13.51
CA ALA A 98 -2.94 -6.76 13.61
C ALA A 98 -2.54 -5.91 12.39
N GLY A 99 -1.31 -6.05 11.90
CA GLY A 99 -0.86 -5.35 10.68
C GLY A 99 -1.50 -5.91 9.41
N ALA A 100 -1.66 -7.23 9.33
CA ALA A 100 -2.31 -7.91 8.21
C ALA A 100 -3.77 -7.48 8.06
N GLU A 101 -4.50 -7.30 9.17
CA GLU A 101 -5.86 -6.76 9.16
C GLU A 101 -5.91 -5.36 8.52
N VAL A 102 -4.98 -4.47 8.89
CA VAL A 102 -4.91 -3.12 8.32
C VAL A 102 -4.64 -3.19 6.82
N VAL A 103 -3.67 -4.00 6.38
CA VAL A 103 -3.34 -4.20 4.96
C VAL A 103 -4.54 -4.73 4.18
N LEU A 104 -5.23 -5.74 4.70
CA LEU A 104 -6.39 -6.31 4.04
C LEU A 104 -7.51 -5.29 3.89
N LYS A 105 -7.80 -4.50 4.94
CA LYS A 105 -8.81 -3.44 4.88
C LYS A 105 -8.47 -2.33 3.89
N GLN A 106 -7.20 -2.02 3.68
CA GLN A 106 -6.79 -1.09 2.63
C GLN A 106 -7.00 -1.71 1.25
N PHE A 107 -6.60 -2.96 1.07
CA PHE A 107 -6.75 -3.66 -0.20
C PHE A 107 -8.21 -3.84 -0.62
N LEU A 108 -9.10 -4.12 0.32
CA LEU A 108 -10.54 -4.26 0.06
C LEU A 108 -11.22 -2.94 -0.36
N GLN A 109 -10.56 -1.79 -0.22
CA GLN A 109 -11.05 -0.52 -0.78
C GLN A 109 -10.74 -0.39 -2.28
N LEU A 110 -9.81 -1.20 -2.80
CA LEU A 110 -9.51 -1.24 -4.23
C LEU A 110 -10.61 -2.01 -4.96
N ASN A 111 -10.99 -1.52 -6.14
CA ASN A 111 -12.06 -2.06 -6.95
C ASN A 111 -11.61 -2.25 -8.41
N GLU A 112 -12.55 -2.63 -9.27
CA GLU A 112 -12.30 -2.84 -10.69
C GLU A 112 -11.67 -1.62 -11.39
N ALA A 113 -12.07 -0.40 -11.05
CA ALA A 113 -11.47 0.79 -11.65
C ALA A 113 -9.98 0.91 -11.30
N ASN A 114 -9.59 0.52 -10.07
CA ASN A 114 -8.17 0.42 -9.71
C ASN A 114 -7.46 -0.65 -10.55
N ARG A 115 -8.06 -1.83 -10.72
CA ARG A 115 -7.51 -2.91 -11.55
C ARG A 115 -7.28 -2.46 -13.00
N LEU A 116 -8.26 -1.78 -13.59
CA LEU A 116 -8.15 -1.25 -14.94
C LEU A 116 -7.07 -0.15 -15.06
N ASN A 117 -6.86 0.66 -14.02
CA ASN A 117 -5.75 1.62 -13.99
C ASN A 117 -4.37 0.96 -13.88
N ASP A 118 -4.30 -0.21 -13.24
CA ASP A 118 -3.06 -0.98 -13.06
C ASP A 118 -2.65 -1.77 -14.32
N SER A 119 -3.51 -1.85 -15.33
CA SER A 119 -3.34 -2.72 -16.50
C SER A 119 -2.01 -2.53 -17.24
N LYS A 120 -1.48 -1.30 -17.30
CA LYS A 120 -0.18 -1.03 -17.96
C LYS A 120 0.99 -1.77 -17.31
N LEU A 121 0.93 -2.03 -16.00
CA LEU A 121 1.99 -2.77 -15.32
C LEU A 121 1.96 -4.25 -15.69
N VAL A 122 0.75 -4.81 -15.82
CA VAL A 122 0.54 -6.21 -16.19
C VAL A 122 0.81 -6.45 -17.68
N GLU A 123 0.39 -5.53 -18.54
CA GLU A 123 0.70 -5.54 -19.97
C GLU A 123 2.22 -5.53 -20.21
N ARG A 124 2.98 -4.75 -19.44
CA ARG A 124 4.45 -4.77 -19.53
C ARG A 124 5.00 -6.16 -19.22
N ASN A 125 4.54 -6.82 -18.15
CA ASN A 125 4.99 -8.17 -17.84
C ASN A 125 4.66 -9.16 -18.98
N TYR A 126 3.49 -9.03 -19.61
CA TYR A 126 3.14 -9.79 -20.79
C TYR A 126 4.11 -9.55 -21.97
N GLN A 127 4.41 -8.29 -22.28
CA GLN A 127 5.34 -7.92 -23.35
C GLN A 127 6.74 -8.48 -23.11
N ASP A 128 7.23 -8.38 -21.87
CA ASP A 128 8.52 -8.93 -21.45
C ASP A 128 8.53 -10.46 -21.59
N GLY A 129 7.44 -11.13 -21.18
CA GLY A 129 7.27 -12.57 -21.29
C GLY A 129 7.26 -13.08 -22.73
N VAL A 130 6.49 -12.45 -23.61
CA VAL A 130 6.45 -12.78 -25.05
C VAL A 130 7.82 -12.58 -25.69
N SER A 131 8.47 -11.44 -25.41
CA SER A 131 9.79 -11.12 -25.97
C SER A 131 10.87 -12.10 -25.52
N SER A 132 10.79 -12.60 -24.28
CA SER A 132 11.81 -13.48 -23.70
C SER A 132 11.60 -14.96 -24.05
N SER A 133 10.36 -15.40 -24.18
CA SER A 133 10.02 -16.81 -24.46
C SER A 133 9.83 -17.12 -25.94
N GLY A 134 9.57 -16.10 -26.78
CA GLY A 134 9.15 -16.30 -28.16
C GLY A 134 7.73 -16.86 -28.29
N ALA A 135 6.91 -16.77 -27.24
CA ALA A 135 5.53 -17.22 -27.27
C ALA A 135 4.70 -16.45 -28.31
N GLU A 136 3.69 -17.11 -28.88
CA GLU A 136 2.76 -16.47 -29.80
C GLU A 136 2.02 -15.30 -29.11
N PRO A 137 1.99 -14.10 -29.72
CA PRO A 137 1.30 -12.96 -29.15
C PRO A 137 -0.21 -13.20 -28.99
N LEU A 138 -0.74 -12.78 -27.84
CA LEU A 138 -2.17 -12.76 -27.55
C LEU A 138 -2.84 -11.55 -28.21
N ASN A 139 -4.13 -11.65 -28.50
CA ASN A 139 -4.94 -10.58 -29.09
C ASN A 139 -5.33 -9.51 -28.05
N ILE A 140 -4.34 -8.75 -27.57
CA ILE A 140 -4.50 -7.62 -26.64
C ILE A 140 -4.56 -6.33 -27.46
N LYS A 141 -5.70 -5.64 -27.49
CA LYS A 141 -5.91 -4.41 -28.28
C LYS A 141 -5.67 -3.15 -27.46
N SER A 142 -5.80 -3.27 -26.15
CA SER A 142 -5.53 -2.24 -25.16
C SER A 142 -4.93 -2.87 -23.90
N ALA A 143 -4.22 -2.07 -23.11
CA ALA A 143 -3.64 -2.54 -21.84
C ALA A 143 -4.66 -3.28 -20.96
N GLN A 144 -5.92 -2.82 -20.93
CA GLN A 144 -6.99 -3.41 -20.13
C GLN A 144 -7.35 -4.83 -20.57
N ASP A 145 -7.17 -5.18 -21.85
CA ASP A 145 -7.50 -6.51 -22.37
C ASP A 145 -6.60 -7.60 -21.77
N VAL A 146 -5.44 -7.24 -21.19
CA VAL A 146 -4.53 -8.20 -20.54
C VAL A 146 -5.23 -9.01 -19.46
N TRP A 147 -6.21 -8.41 -18.76
CA TRP A 147 -6.95 -9.07 -17.69
C TRP A 147 -7.81 -10.24 -18.18
N ASN A 148 -8.15 -10.28 -19.47
CA ASN A 148 -8.85 -11.42 -20.08
C ASN A 148 -7.99 -12.69 -20.06
N PHE A 149 -6.68 -12.57 -19.87
CA PHE A 149 -5.69 -13.65 -19.91
C PHE A 149 -5.03 -13.92 -18.55
N VAL A 150 -5.50 -13.27 -17.48
CA VAL A 150 -5.02 -13.44 -16.11
C VAL A 150 -6.08 -14.12 -15.26
N ARG A 151 -5.69 -15.13 -14.47
CA ARG A 151 -6.58 -15.87 -13.56
C ARG A 151 -5.99 -15.87 -12.15
N PRO A 152 -6.47 -14.99 -11.25
CA PRO A 152 -6.07 -15.01 -9.84
C PRO A 152 -6.45 -16.33 -9.17
N THR A 153 -5.59 -16.81 -8.28
CA THR A 153 -5.70 -18.13 -7.62
C THR A 153 -5.74 -18.00 -6.10
N ASP A 154 -4.74 -17.32 -5.53
CA ASP A 154 -4.57 -17.18 -4.09
C ASP A 154 -4.06 -15.78 -3.72
N ILE A 155 -4.37 -15.34 -2.51
CA ILE A 155 -3.83 -14.11 -1.91
C ILE A 155 -2.98 -14.48 -0.71
N PHE A 156 -1.80 -13.87 -0.60
CA PHE A 156 -0.89 -14.00 0.52
C PHE A 156 -0.69 -12.63 1.17
N ILE A 157 -0.78 -12.57 2.49
CA ILE A 157 -0.33 -11.41 3.25
C ILE A 157 0.94 -11.81 3.98
N GLU A 158 1.98 -10.99 3.80
CA GLU A 158 3.32 -11.27 4.29
C GLU A 158 3.96 -10.02 4.88
N LYS A 159 4.96 -10.23 5.73
CA LYS A 159 5.77 -9.18 6.33
C LYS A 159 7.23 -9.50 6.10
N ASN A 160 7.94 -8.60 5.43
CA ASN A 160 9.37 -8.79 5.17
C ASN A 160 10.21 -8.54 6.43
N THR A 161 11.51 -8.80 6.33
CA THR A 161 12.49 -8.62 7.42
C THR A 161 12.59 -7.19 7.94
N ASN A 162 12.25 -6.19 7.10
CA ASN A 162 12.19 -4.77 7.48
C ASN A 162 10.84 -4.38 8.11
N GLY A 163 9.98 -5.35 8.38
CA GLY A 163 8.67 -5.14 9.00
C GLY A 163 7.62 -4.51 8.08
N LYS A 164 7.86 -4.46 6.77
CA LYS A 164 6.90 -3.94 5.78
C LYS A 164 5.96 -5.05 5.33
N TYR A 165 4.68 -4.71 5.24
CA TYR A 165 3.64 -5.63 4.80
C TYR A 165 3.39 -5.54 3.31
N TYR A 166 3.13 -6.71 2.73
CA TYR A 166 2.79 -6.88 1.33
C TYR A 166 1.58 -7.79 1.24
N LEU A 167 0.71 -7.47 0.28
CA LEU A 167 -0.32 -8.37 -0.19
C LEU A 167 0.06 -8.81 -1.60
N ALA A 168 0.27 -10.10 -1.78
CA ALA A 168 0.61 -10.70 -3.06
C ALA A 168 -0.58 -11.51 -3.57
N ILE A 169 -0.86 -11.40 -4.86
CA ILE A 169 -1.87 -12.21 -5.55
C ILE A 169 -1.12 -13.11 -6.51
N SER A 170 -1.27 -14.42 -6.32
CA SER A 170 -0.80 -15.42 -7.27
C SER A 170 -1.83 -15.57 -8.38
N CYS A 171 -1.36 -15.54 -9.61
CA CYS A 171 -2.18 -15.67 -10.80
C CYS A 171 -1.56 -16.70 -11.75
N THR A 172 -2.40 -17.44 -12.46
CA THR A 172 -1.98 -18.06 -13.72
C THR A 172 -2.22 -17.07 -14.86
N CYS A 173 -1.45 -17.20 -15.93
CA CYS A 173 -1.62 -16.40 -17.14
C CYS A 173 -1.27 -17.20 -18.39
N GLU A 174 -1.74 -16.75 -19.56
CA GLU A 174 -1.59 -17.51 -20.80
C GLU A 174 -0.19 -17.41 -21.43
N TRP A 175 0.57 -16.35 -21.13
CA TRP A 175 1.91 -16.13 -21.69
C TRP A 175 3.04 -16.80 -20.88
N GLU A 176 2.82 -17.14 -19.60
CA GLU A 176 3.82 -17.80 -18.75
C GLU A 176 3.17 -18.94 -17.95
N LYS A 177 3.12 -20.13 -18.56
CA LYS A 177 2.39 -21.29 -18.03
C LYS A 177 3.07 -21.99 -16.86
N THR A 178 4.38 -21.80 -16.70
CA THR A 178 5.17 -22.53 -15.69
C THR A 178 5.21 -21.76 -14.38
N HIS A 179 5.52 -20.47 -14.46
CA HIS A 179 5.73 -19.64 -13.27
C HIS A 179 4.52 -18.76 -12.94
N GLY A 180 3.63 -18.49 -13.90
CA GLY A 180 2.49 -17.61 -13.70
C GLY A 180 2.87 -16.14 -13.50
N LEU A 181 1.97 -15.39 -12.87
CA LEU A 181 2.06 -13.97 -12.62
C LEU A 181 1.79 -13.69 -11.14
N GLN A 182 2.62 -12.86 -10.53
CA GLN A 182 2.44 -12.35 -9.19
C GLN A 182 2.15 -10.85 -9.23
N LEU A 183 1.09 -10.43 -8.55
CA LEU A 183 0.72 -9.02 -8.35
C LEU A 183 1.03 -8.63 -6.91
N VAL A 184 1.87 -7.61 -6.70
CA VAL A 184 2.32 -7.23 -5.35
C VAL A 184 1.86 -5.83 -4.98
N PHE A 185 1.15 -5.75 -3.87
CA PHE A 185 0.60 -4.54 -3.28
C PHE A 185 1.34 -4.21 -1.99
N ARG A 186 2.05 -3.08 -1.97
CA ARG A 186 2.69 -2.58 -0.75
C ARG A 186 1.62 -2.00 0.18
N GLU A 187 1.56 -2.51 1.42
CA GLU A 187 0.60 -2.10 2.45
C GLU A 187 -0.88 -2.19 2.01
N GLY A 188 -1.19 -2.98 0.97
CA GLY A 188 -2.54 -3.13 0.42
C GLY A 188 -3.08 -1.91 -0.33
N LYS A 189 -2.26 -0.89 -0.63
CA LYS A 189 -2.75 0.39 -1.17
C LYS A 189 -2.66 0.52 -2.68
N LYS A 190 -1.58 0.01 -3.27
CA LYS A 190 -1.28 0.20 -4.70
C LYS A 190 -0.50 -0.99 -5.22
N LEU A 191 -0.80 -1.42 -6.44
CA LEU A 191 0.02 -2.36 -7.17
C LEU A 191 1.40 -1.73 -7.44
N THR A 192 2.44 -2.29 -6.84
CA THR A 192 3.82 -1.82 -7.00
C THR A 192 4.61 -2.67 -7.97
N ARG A 193 4.20 -3.93 -8.19
CA ARG A 193 4.88 -4.86 -9.10
C ARG A 193 3.91 -5.87 -9.70
N ALA A 194 4.13 -6.19 -10.98
CA ALA A 194 3.56 -7.32 -11.67
C ALA A 194 4.73 -8.07 -12.33
N SER A 195 5.05 -9.28 -11.86
CA SER A 195 6.20 -10.06 -12.32
C SER A 195 5.97 -11.55 -12.13
N GLY A 196 6.88 -12.40 -12.58
CA GLY A 196 6.89 -13.81 -12.15
C GLY A 196 7.14 -13.96 -10.65
N HIS A 197 6.95 -15.18 -10.14
CA HIS A 197 7.27 -15.55 -8.77
C HIS A 197 8.79 -15.67 -8.58
N ASP A 198 9.41 -14.69 -7.92
CA ASP A 198 10.86 -14.63 -7.68
C ASP A 198 11.24 -14.81 -6.20
N GLY A 199 10.25 -15.09 -5.34
CA GLY A 199 10.43 -15.21 -3.88
C GLY A 199 10.79 -13.88 -3.19
N GLN A 200 10.73 -12.76 -3.91
CA GLN A 200 10.92 -11.43 -3.37
C GLN A 200 9.57 -10.71 -3.30
N TYR A 201 9.41 -9.73 -2.41
CA TYR A 201 8.19 -8.93 -2.24
C TYR A 201 8.47 -7.43 -2.31
#